data_AF-A0A848LGQ1-F1
#
_entry.id   AF-A0A848LGQ1-F1
#
_cell.length_a   1.000
_cell.length_b   1.000
_cell.length_c   1.000
_cell.angle_alpha   90.00
_cell.angle_beta   90.00
_cell.angle_gamma   90.00
#
_symmetry.space_group_name_H-M   'P 1'
#
loop_
_entity.id
_entity.type
_entity.pdbx_description
1 polymer ?
#
loop_
_entity_poly.entity_id
_entity_poly.type
_entity_poly.pdbx_seq_one_letter_code
_entity_poly.pdbx_strand_id
1 'polypeptide(L)'
;MLTRWFWFITLAVACAWPSAAQACSCKQTPGDLATQLRTAQGSAVAIYRARVTDVDWGIPTGEATVEVLEVFKGPVKPGEELDLPAGGGGDCTVAFKEGTEYLIYAHGKDATSVGMCSRTRSVDTGTDSELVWLRTGKLPPLPVALQREAISCESCDIHDVGGRLVVPPGKAPGSFIGQKDAADAMEAGRPFFTYAHDDRMKRDVMVGMTFDGRPFELTLTSAPSPASACTQRVQLRWCKRLDVSIPLLGGAPTFECIEPGASSVQCDASTSRKSSYGRLEDLPTQPCRWRTSELAWCELAPEGRALPDGAPTSPVLMCRPRSANGSGGFHVCQVETKPGPTDKAP
;
A
#
# COMPACT_ATOMS: atom_id res chain seq x y z
N MET A 1 -48.13 29.96 10.77
CA MET A 1 -47.65 28.99 9.74
C MET A 1 -46.13 28.81 9.73
N LEU A 2 -45.31 29.77 10.17
CA LEU A 2 -43.84 29.65 10.19
C LEU A 2 -43.24 28.68 11.24
N THR A 3 -43.97 28.32 12.29
CA THR A 3 -43.46 27.46 13.37
C THR A 3 -43.48 25.96 13.07
N ARG A 4 -44.27 25.50 12.08
CA ARG A 4 -44.30 24.09 11.68
C ARG A 4 -43.14 23.70 10.76
N TRP A 5 -42.59 24.64 10.00
CA TRP A 5 -41.47 24.38 9.08
C TRP A 5 -40.13 24.20 9.81
N PHE A 6 -39.94 24.93 10.91
CA PHE A 6 -38.72 24.82 11.74
C PHE A 6 -38.53 23.42 12.33
N TRP A 7 -39.62 22.73 12.69
CA TRP A 7 -39.57 21.37 13.25
C TRP A 7 -39.21 20.28 12.21
N PHE A 8 -39.55 20.48 10.94
CA PHE A 8 -39.19 19.52 9.89
C PHE A 8 -37.70 19.62 9.52
N ILE A 9 -37.11 20.81 9.58
CA ILE A 9 -35.69 21.02 9.27
C ILE A 9 -34.81 20.42 10.39
N THR A 10 -35.17 20.57 11.67
CA THR A 10 -34.39 19.98 12.77
C THR A 10 -34.46 18.45 12.81
N LEU A 11 -35.58 17.83 12.44
CA LEU A 11 -35.69 16.36 12.39
C LEU A 11 -34.85 15.76 11.25
N ALA A 12 -34.78 16.42 10.10
CA ALA A 12 -33.98 15.98 8.96
C ALA A 12 -32.46 16.04 9.24
N VAL A 13 -32.00 17.02 10.02
CA VAL A 13 -30.58 17.16 10.41
C VAL A 13 -30.15 16.07 11.40
N ALA A 14 -31.05 15.60 12.27
CA ALA A 14 -30.73 14.52 13.23
C ALA A 14 -30.56 13.14 12.56
N CYS A 15 -31.26 12.87 11.46
CA CYS A 15 -31.09 11.64 10.67
C CYS A 15 -29.89 11.69 9.71
N ALA A 16 -29.30 12.87 9.49
CA ALA A 16 -28.10 13.04 8.68
C ALA A 16 -26.80 12.88 9.49
N TRP A 17 -26.86 12.57 10.79
CA TRP A 17 -25.67 12.25 11.54
C TRP A 17 -25.10 10.92 11.06
N PRO A 18 -23.86 10.89 10.52
CA PRO A 18 -23.24 9.64 10.13
C PRO A 18 -23.14 8.75 11.37
N SER A 19 -23.77 7.57 11.33
CA SER A 19 -23.43 6.53 12.29
C SER A 19 -21.93 6.27 12.17
N ALA A 20 -21.22 6.25 13.29
CA ALA A 20 -19.80 5.91 13.30
C ALA A 20 -19.61 4.60 12.51
N ALA A 21 -18.95 4.68 11.35
CA ALA A 21 -18.60 3.52 10.58
C ALA A 21 -17.69 2.67 11.47
N GLN A 22 -18.13 1.47 11.83
CA GLN A 22 -17.31 0.56 12.61
C GLN A 22 -16.20 0.02 11.72
N ALA A 23 -15.09 0.73 11.67
CA ALA A 23 -13.89 0.25 11.00
C ALA A 23 -13.31 -0.93 11.79
N CYS A 24 -12.90 -1.98 11.08
CA CYS A 24 -12.24 -3.12 11.68
C CYS A 24 -10.91 -2.72 12.31
N SER A 25 -10.78 -2.95 13.62
CA SER A 25 -9.54 -2.76 14.35
C SER A 25 -9.12 -4.09 14.99
N CYS A 26 -7.95 -4.58 14.61
CA CYS A 26 -7.44 -5.84 15.12
C CYS A 26 -6.78 -5.63 16.48
N LYS A 27 -7.21 -6.42 17.47
CA LYS A 27 -6.57 -6.44 18.79
C LYS A 27 -5.13 -6.93 18.64
N GLN A 28 -4.20 -6.19 19.20
CA GLN A 28 -2.79 -6.51 19.13
C GLN A 28 -2.41 -7.48 20.24
N THR A 29 -1.62 -8.49 19.88
CA THR A 29 -0.97 -9.36 20.84
C THR A 29 0.43 -8.79 21.08
N PRO A 30 0.75 -8.29 22.28
CA PRO A 30 2.10 -7.83 22.59
C PRO A 30 3.07 -9.02 22.59
N GLY A 31 4.33 -8.76 22.26
CA GLY A 31 5.42 -9.75 22.35
C GLY A 31 6.31 -9.76 21.12
N ASP A 32 7.40 -10.52 21.22
CA ASP A 32 8.29 -10.81 20.09
C ASP A 32 7.60 -11.71 19.04
N LEU A 33 8.28 -11.94 17.91
CA LEU A 33 7.77 -12.79 16.83
C LEU A 33 7.40 -14.19 17.33
N ALA A 34 8.26 -14.82 18.13
CA ALA A 34 8.03 -16.18 18.62
C ALA A 34 6.78 -16.27 19.50
N THR A 35 6.58 -15.28 20.36
CA THR A 35 5.41 -15.16 21.23
C THR A 35 4.13 -14.96 20.42
N GLN A 36 4.16 -14.07 19.42
CA GLN A 36 3.01 -13.83 18.55
C GLN A 36 2.66 -15.06 17.71
N LEU A 37 3.65 -15.74 17.13
CA LEU A 37 3.44 -16.99 16.39
C LEU A 37 2.80 -18.06 17.28
N ARG A 38 3.37 -18.35 18.44
CA ARG A 38 2.82 -19.34 19.37
C ARG A 38 1.43 -18.96 19.88
N THR A 39 1.17 -17.67 20.13
CA THR A 39 -0.16 -17.20 20.55
C THR A 39 -1.19 -17.38 19.44
N ALA A 40 -0.84 -17.04 18.19
CA ALA A 40 -1.70 -17.26 17.04
C ALA A 40 -2.01 -18.75 16.84
N GLN A 41 -0.98 -19.61 16.90
CA GLN A 41 -1.14 -21.06 16.80
C GLN A 41 -1.98 -21.64 17.95
N GLY A 42 -1.76 -21.17 19.18
CA GLY A 42 -2.48 -21.62 20.37
C GLY A 42 -3.96 -21.25 20.32
N SER A 43 -4.28 -20.02 19.90
CA SER A 43 -5.64 -19.47 19.88
C SER A 43 -6.49 -19.85 18.67
N ALA A 44 -5.88 -20.34 17.58
CA ALA A 44 -6.63 -20.82 16.41
C ALA A 44 -7.28 -22.18 16.69
N VAL A 45 -8.52 -22.37 16.25
CA VAL A 45 -9.21 -23.68 16.33
C VAL A 45 -8.83 -24.59 15.16
N ALA A 46 -8.48 -24.00 14.01
CA ALA A 46 -7.91 -24.71 12.87
C ALA A 46 -6.83 -23.85 12.20
N ILE A 47 -5.82 -24.52 11.65
CA ILE A 47 -4.75 -23.91 10.86
C ILE A 47 -4.50 -24.81 9.67
N TYR A 48 -4.68 -24.29 8.47
CA TYR A 48 -4.57 -25.06 7.24
C TYR A 48 -4.14 -24.16 6.08
N ARG A 49 -3.55 -24.78 5.06
CA ARG A 49 -3.28 -24.15 3.77
C ARG A 49 -4.39 -24.55 2.81
N ALA A 50 -4.95 -23.59 2.10
CA ALA A 50 -5.99 -23.84 1.10
C ALA A 50 -5.76 -23.01 -0.16
N ARG A 51 -6.31 -23.48 -1.28
CA ARG A 51 -6.38 -22.73 -2.53
C ARG A 51 -7.79 -22.21 -2.73
N VAL A 52 -7.91 -20.93 -3.07
CA VAL A 52 -9.21 -20.35 -3.43
C VAL A 52 -9.60 -20.85 -4.82
N THR A 53 -10.76 -21.50 -4.92
CA THR A 53 -11.30 -22.05 -6.17
C THR A 53 -12.36 -21.15 -6.79
N ASP A 54 -13.11 -20.42 -5.97
CA ASP A 54 -14.11 -19.46 -6.42
C ASP A 54 -14.25 -18.30 -5.42
N VAL A 55 -14.70 -17.14 -5.90
CA VAL A 55 -15.04 -15.99 -5.05
C VAL A 55 -16.32 -15.32 -5.54
N ASP A 56 -17.38 -15.41 -4.73
CA ASP A 56 -18.61 -14.66 -4.92
C ASP A 56 -18.56 -13.37 -4.09
N TRP A 57 -18.62 -12.22 -4.76
CA TRP A 57 -18.64 -10.89 -4.14
C TRP A 57 -20.06 -10.39 -3.84
N GLY A 58 -21.02 -11.31 -3.65
CA GLY A 58 -22.41 -11.03 -3.36
C GLY A 58 -22.63 -9.96 -2.28
N ILE A 59 -23.74 -9.21 -2.42
CA ILE A 59 -24.21 -8.24 -1.42
C ILE A 59 -25.39 -8.88 -0.68
N PRO A 60 -25.43 -8.88 0.67
CA PRO A 60 -24.62 -8.07 1.59
C PRO A 60 -23.32 -8.72 2.07
N THR A 61 -23.08 -10.00 1.79
CA THR A 61 -21.90 -10.74 2.24
C THR A 61 -21.34 -11.58 1.09
N GLY A 62 -20.03 -11.48 0.86
CA GLY A 62 -19.34 -12.35 -0.09
C GLY A 62 -18.88 -13.66 0.55
N GLU A 63 -18.64 -14.65 -0.29
CA GLU A 63 -18.13 -15.97 0.09
C GLU A 63 -16.97 -16.36 -0.84
N ALA A 64 -16.03 -17.13 -0.32
CA ALA A 64 -14.95 -17.71 -1.10
C ALA A 64 -14.89 -19.21 -0.80
N THR A 65 -15.02 -20.02 -1.85
CA THR A 65 -14.82 -21.47 -1.75
C THR A 65 -13.32 -21.76 -1.82
N VAL A 66 -12.84 -22.59 -0.89
CA VAL A 66 -11.44 -22.99 -0.83
C VAL A 66 -11.30 -24.51 -0.76
N GLU A 67 -10.30 -25.04 -1.45
CA GLU A 67 -9.88 -26.44 -1.34
C GLU A 67 -8.72 -26.53 -0.35
N VAL A 68 -8.89 -27.30 0.72
CA VAL A 68 -7.85 -27.52 1.74
C VAL A 68 -6.73 -28.37 1.15
N LEU A 69 -5.51 -27.84 1.11
CA LEU A 69 -4.34 -28.54 0.58
C LEU A 69 -3.53 -29.25 1.67
N GLU A 70 -3.45 -28.67 2.86
CA GLU A 70 -2.61 -29.17 3.95
C GLU A 70 -3.15 -28.69 5.30
N VAL A 71 -3.11 -29.55 6.31
CA VAL A 71 -3.68 -29.27 7.64
C VAL A 71 -2.58 -29.31 8.69
N PHE A 72 -2.49 -28.24 9.48
CA PHE A 72 -1.52 -28.12 10.58
C PHE A 72 -2.18 -28.26 11.95
N LYS A 73 -3.47 -27.89 12.06
CA LYS A 73 -4.27 -27.97 13.29
C LYS A 73 -5.76 -28.00 12.94
N GLY A 74 -6.58 -28.67 13.76
CA GLY A 74 -8.04 -28.62 13.69
C GLY A 74 -8.68 -29.80 12.96
N PRO A 75 -10.02 -29.82 12.84
CA PRO A 75 -10.78 -30.99 12.40
C PRO A 75 -10.95 -31.13 10.87
N VAL A 76 -10.33 -30.25 10.08
CA VAL A 76 -10.41 -30.26 8.60
C VAL A 76 -9.48 -31.30 7.97
N LYS A 77 -9.72 -31.67 6.71
CA LYS A 77 -8.94 -32.66 5.97
C LYS A 77 -8.43 -32.11 4.63
N PRO A 78 -7.27 -32.57 4.13
CA PRO A 78 -6.85 -32.28 2.75
C PRO A 78 -7.90 -32.78 1.74
N GLY A 79 -8.17 -31.98 0.70
CA GLY A 79 -9.19 -32.18 -0.32
C GLY A 79 -10.60 -31.75 0.10
N GLU A 80 -10.80 -31.29 1.34
CA GLU A 80 -12.08 -30.75 1.79
C GLU A 80 -12.33 -29.36 1.18
N GLU A 81 -13.54 -29.13 0.66
CA GLU A 81 -13.99 -27.81 0.21
C GLU A 81 -14.71 -27.11 1.35
N LEU A 82 -14.37 -25.84 1.58
CA LEU A 82 -14.93 -25.00 2.63
C LEU A 82 -15.34 -23.64 2.05
N ASP A 83 -16.51 -23.15 2.46
CA ASP A 83 -16.93 -21.79 2.18
C ASP A 83 -16.50 -20.86 3.32
N LEU A 84 -15.75 -19.83 2.97
CA LEU A 84 -15.21 -18.84 3.90
C LEU A 84 -15.85 -17.47 3.65
N PRO A 85 -16.06 -16.66 4.70
CA PRO A 85 -16.54 -15.31 4.52
C PRO A 85 -15.51 -14.47 3.73
N ALA A 86 -15.96 -13.86 2.64
CA ALA A 86 -15.15 -13.02 1.76
C ALA A 86 -15.70 -11.59 1.70
N GLY A 87 -14.83 -10.64 1.35
CA GLY A 87 -15.19 -9.23 1.28
C GLY A 87 -13.97 -8.35 1.43
N GLY A 88 -14.05 -7.31 2.27
CA GLY A 88 -12.97 -6.35 2.42
C GLY A 88 -12.79 -5.85 3.85
N GLY A 89 -11.93 -4.84 3.98
CA GLY A 89 -11.62 -4.23 5.28
C GLY A 89 -12.82 -3.56 5.98
N GLY A 90 -13.92 -3.31 5.26
CA GLY A 90 -15.16 -2.80 5.84
C GLY A 90 -15.94 -3.86 6.64
N ASP A 91 -15.84 -5.14 6.24
CA ASP A 91 -16.63 -6.25 6.81
C ASP A 91 -15.79 -7.17 7.71
N CYS A 92 -14.53 -6.79 7.95
CA CYS A 92 -13.53 -7.56 8.70
C CYS A 92 -13.21 -8.93 8.08
N THR A 93 -13.59 -9.16 6.83
CA THR A 93 -13.34 -10.38 6.07
C THR A 93 -12.05 -10.28 5.27
N VAL A 94 -11.60 -11.41 4.73
CA VAL A 94 -10.41 -11.46 3.89
C VAL A 94 -10.83 -11.20 2.44
N ALA A 95 -10.09 -10.31 1.76
CA ALA A 95 -10.21 -10.15 0.32
C ALA A 95 -9.46 -11.30 -0.38
N PHE A 96 -10.14 -12.44 -0.49
CA PHE A 96 -9.61 -13.60 -1.19
C PHE A 96 -9.44 -13.31 -2.68
N LYS A 97 -8.48 -14.02 -3.29
CA LYS A 97 -8.22 -13.97 -4.72
C LYS A 97 -8.24 -15.38 -5.27
N GLU A 98 -9.08 -15.61 -6.28
CA GLU A 98 -9.17 -16.87 -6.99
C GLU A 98 -7.79 -17.36 -7.48
N GLY A 99 -7.57 -18.66 -7.39
CA GLY A 99 -6.32 -19.34 -7.78
C GLY A 99 -5.14 -19.08 -6.83
N THR A 100 -5.32 -18.29 -5.77
CA THR A 100 -4.24 -17.97 -4.82
C THR A 100 -4.28 -18.91 -3.60
N GLU A 101 -3.11 -19.33 -3.13
CA GLU A 101 -2.98 -20.12 -1.90
C GLU A 101 -2.89 -19.22 -0.67
N TYR A 102 -3.59 -19.62 0.38
CA TYR A 102 -3.64 -18.93 1.67
C TYR A 102 -3.23 -19.87 2.81
N LEU A 103 -2.51 -19.33 3.79
CA LEU A 103 -2.39 -19.92 5.11
C LEU A 103 -3.50 -19.30 5.97
N ILE A 104 -4.40 -20.15 6.45
CA ILE A 104 -5.62 -19.74 7.15
C ILE A 104 -5.49 -20.09 8.63
N TYR A 105 -5.79 -19.11 9.47
CA TYR A 105 -5.94 -19.25 10.93
C TYR A 105 -7.41 -19.00 11.27
N ALA A 106 -8.16 -20.07 11.48
CA ALA A 106 -9.56 -19.98 11.90
C ALA A 106 -9.66 -19.81 13.41
N HIS A 107 -10.57 -18.96 13.86
CA HIS A 107 -10.85 -18.68 15.28
C HIS A 107 -12.32 -18.87 15.58
N GLY A 108 -12.70 -18.94 16.85
CA GLY A 108 -14.10 -19.06 17.24
C GLY A 108 -14.50 -20.52 17.45
N LYS A 109 -15.57 -20.97 16.80
CA LYS A 109 -16.18 -22.29 17.07
C LYS A 109 -15.85 -23.35 16.01
N ASP A 110 -15.53 -22.95 14.79
CA ASP A 110 -15.34 -23.83 13.64
C ASP A 110 -14.14 -23.40 12.78
N ALA A 111 -13.83 -24.21 11.77
CA ALA A 111 -12.71 -24.00 10.87
C ALA A 111 -12.98 -22.97 9.76
N THR A 112 -14.20 -22.41 9.66
CA THR A 112 -14.59 -21.45 8.60
C THR A 112 -14.69 -20.02 9.12
N SER A 113 -14.74 -19.81 10.43
CA SER A 113 -14.69 -18.49 11.07
C SER A 113 -13.30 -17.85 10.94
N VAL A 114 -13.15 -17.11 9.84
CA VAL A 114 -11.92 -16.45 9.38
C VAL A 114 -12.19 -14.96 9.19
N GLY A 115 -11.20 -14.12 9.49
CA GLY A 115 -11.30 -12.68 9.27
C GLY A 115 -9.95 -12.02 9.11
N MET A 116 -9.91 -10.75 8.69
CA MET A 116 -8.65 -10.03 8.42
C MET A 116 -7.76 -9.84 9.66
N CYS A 117 -8.34 -9.96 10.86
CA CYS A 117 -7.62 -9.88 12.13
C CYS A 117 -7.06 -11.23 12.58
N SER A 118 -7.48 -12.32 11.93
CA SER A 118 -6.73 -13.56 12.01
C SER A 118 -5.40 -13.39 11.29
N ARG A 119 -4.46 -14.30 11.55
CA ARG A 119 -3.19 -14.34 10.82
C ARG A 119 -3.32 -14.88 9.38
N THR A 120 -4.55 -14.94 8.87
CA THR A 120 -4.86 -15.44 7.52
C THR A 120 -4.29 -14.52 6.45
N ARG A 121 -3.55 -15.09 5.51
CA ARG A 121 -2.86 -14.35 4.45
C ARG A 121 -2.52 -15.25 3.27
N SER A 122 -2.30 -14.65 2.10
CA SER A 122 -1.71 -15.38 0.98
C SER A 122 -0.28 -15.83 1.34
N VAL A 123 0.14 -16.93 0.72
CA VAL A 123 1.47 -17.51 0.93
C VAL A 123 2.17 -17.76 -0.40
N ASP A 124 3.49 -17.56 -0.39
CA ASP A 124 4.38 -18.11 -1.42
C ASP A 124 4.94 -19.44 -0.92
N THR A 125 4.46 -20.54 -1.50
CA THR A 125 4.75 -21.90 -1.03
C THR A 125 6.24 -22.25 -1.05
N GLY A 126 7.04 -21.60 -1.89
CA GLY A 126 8.46 -21.90 -2.05
C GLY A 126 9.35 -21.33 -0.95
N THR A 127 8.92 -20.25 -0.31
CA THR A 127 9.80 -19.44 0.57
C THR A 127 9.20 -19.07 1.91
N ASP A 128 7.93 -19.41 2.19
CA ASP A 128 7.27 -18.97 3.42
C ASP A 128 7.82 -19.67 4.68
N SER A 129 8.54 -18.91 5.51
CA SER A 129 9.15 -19.42 6.74
C SER A 129 8.14 -19.81 7.83
N GLU A 130 6.90 -19.31 7.79
CA GLU A 130 5.84 -19.71 8.71
C GLU A 130 5.29 -21.09 8.37
N LEU A 131 5.14 -21.40 7.07
CA LEU A 131 4.80 -22.75 6.62
C LEU A 131 5.87 -23.76 7.04
N VAL A 132 7.16 -23.41 6.93
CA VAL A 132 8.26 -24.26 7.40
C VAL A 132 8.14 -24.50 8.91
N TRP A 133 7.85 -23.46 9.68
CA TRP A 133 7.64 -23.59 11.12
C TRP A 133 6.46 -24.49 11.47
N LEU A 134 5.31 -24.33 10.81
CA LEU A 134 4.14 -25.18 11.05
C LEU A 134 4.39 -26.66 10.70
N ARG A 135 5.16 -26.92 9.63
CA ARG A 135 5.53 -28.29 9.22
C ARG A 135 6.56 -28.96 10.12
N THR A 136 7.50 -28.20 10.66
CA THR A 136 8.69 -28.76 11.33
C THR A 136 8.76 -28.48 12.83
N GLY A 137 7.94 -27.56 13.34
CA GLY A 137 8.05 -27.03 14.69
C GLY A 137 9.23 -26.08 14.92
N LYS A 138 10.14 -25.92 13.94
CA LYS A 138 11.31 -25.04 14.05
C LYS A 138 10.91 -23.60 13.75
N LEU A 139 11.07 -22.71 14.74
CA LEU A 139 10.74 -21.30 14.57
C LEU A 139 11.51 -20.67 13.41
N PRO A 140 10.92 -19.66 12.73
CA PRO A 140 11.63 -18.88 11.73
C PRO A 140 12.80 -18.12 12.39
N PRO A 141 13.75 -17.61 11.60
CA PRO A 141 14.83 -16.77 12.10
C PRO A 141 14.27 -15.60 12.93
N LEU A 142 14.56 -15.59 14.23
CA LEU A 142 14.12 -14.52 15.13
C LEU A 142 15.14 -13.39 15.04
N PRO A 143 14.74 -12.14 14.77
CA PRO A 143 15.69 -11.05 14.80
C PRO A 143 16.25 -10.89 16.20
N VAL A 144 17.54 -10.59 16.28
CA VAL A 144 18.27 -10.36 17.55
C VAL A 144 18.84 -8.94 17.62
N ALA A 145 18.83 -8.22 16.51
CA ALA A 145 19.21 -6.82 16.39
C ALA A 145 18.25 -6.09 15.44
N LEU A 146 18.21 -4.77 15.52
CA LEU A 146 17.51 -3.90 14.59
C LEU A 146 18.51 -3.07 13.80
N GLN A 147 18.21 -2.79 12.53
CA GLN A 147 18.97 -1.82 11.74
C GLN A 147 18.01 -0.93 10.96
N ARG A 148 18.23 0.38 11.01
CA ARG A 148 17.43 1.33 10.25
C ARG A 148 18.02 1.51 8.86
N GLU A 149 17.16 1.46 7.86
CA GLU A 149 17.50 1.77 6.48
C GLU A 149 16.85 3.10 6.09
N ALA A 150 17.69 4.04 5.66
CA ALA A 150 17.24 5.25 4.98
C ALA A 150 17.37 5.03 3.48
N ILE A 151 16.33 5.39 2.74
CA ILE A 151 16.30 5.30 1.28
C ILE A 151 16.30 6.73 0.75
N SER A 152 17.19 7.00 -0.20
CA SER A 152 17.27 8.26 -0.93
C SER A 152 17.25 8.02 -2.43
N CYS A 153 16.78 8.99 -3.18
CA CYS A 153 16.73 9.00 -4.65
C CYS A 153 16.52 10.42 -5.13
N GLU A 154 16.81 10.66 -6.40
CA GLU A 154 16.34 11.86 -7.09
C GLU A 154 14.83 11.73 -7.33
N SER A 155 14.06 12.72 -6.86
CA SER A 155 12.61 12.73 -7.01
C SER A 155 12.21 13.00 -8.45
N CYS A 156 11.21 12.27 -8.95
CA CYS A 156 10.56 12.61 -10.21
C CYS A 156 9.49 13.68 -10.00
N ASP A 157 9.71 14.87 -10.56
CA ASP A 157 8.73 15.95 -10.55
C ASP A 157 7.99 16.01 -11.90
N ILE A 158 6.71 15.64 -11.89
CA ILE A 158 5.87 15.70 -13.11
C ILE A 158 5.69 17.14 -13.61
N HIS A 159 5.74 18.15 -12.74
CA HIS A 159 5.63 19.55 -13.13
C HIS A 159 6.89 20.05 -13.81
N ASP A 160 8.09 19.63 -13.38
CA ASP A 160 9.33 19.95 -14.08
C ASP A 160 9.34 19.30 -15.49
N VAL A 161 8.95 18.02 -15.59
CA VAL A 161 8.87 17.33 -16.89
C VAL A 161 7.85 18.02 -17.81
N GLY A 162 6.62 18.26 -17.34
CA GLY A 162 5.59 18.94 -18.13
C GLY A 162 5.94 20.38 -18.49
N GLY A 163 6.52 21.12 -17.54
CA GLY A 163 6.99 22.48 -17.72
C GLY A 163 8.04 22.61 -18.83
N ARG A 164 8.94 21.63 -18.96
CA ARG A 164 9.93 21.59 -20.04
C ARG A 164 9.34 21.29 -21.41
N LEU A 165 8.19 20.61 -21.48
CA LEU A 165 7.52 20.30 -22.75
C LEU A 165 6.79 21.50 -23.37
N VAL A 166 6.38 22.47 -22.55
CA VAL A 166 5.57 23.63 -22.97
C VAL A 166 6.37 24.89 -23.25
N VAL A 167 7.70 24.82 -23.14
CA VAL A 167 8.62 25.93 -23.41
C VAL A 167 9.70 25.52 -24.40
N PRO A 168 10.33 26.47 -25.11
CA PRO A 168 11.49 26.17 -25.95
C PRO A 168 12.68 25.60 -25.13
N PRO A 169 13.51 24.72 -25.71
CA PRO A 169 14.72 24.22 -25.05
C PRO A 169 15.63 25.32 -24.50
N GLY A 170 16.18 25.12 -23.30
CA GLY A 170 17.05 26.09 -22.62
C GLY A 170 16.33 27.23 -21.90
N LYS A 171 14.99 27.25 -21.92
CA LYS A 171 14.18 28.13 -21.05
C LYS A 171 13.82 27.44 -19.74
N ALA A 172 13.51 28.24 -18.73
CA ALA A 172 12.98 27.74 -17.48
C ALA A 172 11.64 27.00 -17.71
N PRO A 173 11.35 25.90 -16.98
CA PRO A 173 10.11 25.16 -17.12
C PRO A 173 8.88 26.06 -16.96
N GLY A 174 7.87 25.86 -17.80
CA GLY A 174 6.58 26.51 -17.67
C GLY A 174 5.82 26.03 -16.42
N SER A 175 4.83 26.82 -15.99
CA SER A 175 3.93 26.46 -14.89
C SER A 175 2.62 25.88 -15.42
N PHE A 176 1.96 25.06 -14.60
CA PHE A 176 0.62 24.59 -14.93
C PHE A 176 -0.36 25.77 -14.91
N ILE A 177 -1.44 25.66 -15.67
CA ILE A 177 -2.53 26.63 -15.65
C ILE A 177 -3.85 25.95 -15.28
N GLY A 178 -4.82 26.73 -14.81
CA GLY A 178 -6.15 26.22 -14.48
C GLY A 178 -6.84 25.65 -15.73
N GLN A 179 -7.79 24.74 -15.53
CA GLN A 179 -8.44 24.06 -16.66
C GLN A 179 -9.16 25.03 -17.60
N LYS A 180 -9.75 26.10 -17.07
CA LYS A 180 -10.38 27.15 -17.88
C LYS A 180 -9.36 27.86 -18.78
N ASP A 181 -8.23 28.31 -18.21
CA ASP A 181 -7.17 28.98 -18.97
C ASP A 181 -6.52 28.05 -19.98
N ALA A 182 -6.46 26.75 -19.68
CA ALA A 182 -6.03 25.71 -20.62
C ALA A 182 -6.96 25.58 -21.83
N ALA A 183 -8.27 25.73 -21.66
CA ALA A 183 -9.21 25.68 -22.77
C ALA A 183 -9.01 26.89 -23.69
N ASP A 184 -8.88 28.08 -23.10
CA ASP A 184 -8.58 29.31 -23.84
C ASP A 184 -7.21 29.24 -24.54
N ALA A 185 -6.20 28.62 -23.90
CA ALA A 185 -4.90 28.39 -24.51
C ALA A 185 -4.97 27.39 -25.68
N MET A 186 -5.74 26.31 -25.55
CA MET A 186 -5.96 25.32 -26.62
C MET A 186 -6.64 25.93 -27.84
N GLU A 187 -7.69 26.73 -27.64
CA GLU A 187 -8.38 27.45 -28.73
C GLU A 187 -7.44 28.43 -29.43
N ALA A 188 -6.57 29.09 -28.67
CA ALA A 188 -5.55 30.01 -29.20
C ALA A 188 -4.30 29.31 -29.78
N GLY A 189 -4.23 27.97 -29.77
CA GLY A 189 -3.05 27.22 -30.23
C GLY A 189 -1.77 27.49 -29.42
N ARG A 190 -1.90 27.89 -28.15
CA ARG A 190 -0.77 28.16 -27.25
C ARG A 190 -0.41 26.90 -26.46
N PRO A 191 0.87 26.70 -26.12
CA PRO A 191 1.27 25.59 -25.27
C PRO A 191 0.71 25.75 -23.86
N PHE A 192 0.32 24.63 -23.25
CA PHE A 192 -0.23 24.58 -21.91
C PHE A 192 -0.12 23.18 -21.33
N PHE A 193 -0.30 23.06 -20.02
CA PHE A 193 -0.61 21.79 -19.39
C PHE A 193 -1.50 21.98 -18.16
N THR A 194 -2.29 20.97 -17.87
CA THR A 194 -3.16 20.89 -16.69
C THR A 194 -2.68 19.79 -15.76
N TYR A 195 -3.16 19.78 -14.52
CA TYR A 195 -2.84 18.76 -13.54
C TYR A 195 -4.14 18.27 -12.88
N ALA A 196 -4.25 16.96 -12.73
CA ALA A 196 -5.34 16.32 -12.02
C ALA A 196 -4.80 15.12 -11.24
N HIS A 197 -5.35 14.90 -10.04
CA HIS A 197 -5.15 13.67 -9.29
C HIS A 197 -6.27 12.69 -9.64
N ASP A 198 -5.92 11.49 -10.11
CA ASP A 198 -6.88 10.41 -10.38
C ASP A 198 -6.95 9.49 -9.15
N ASP A 199 -7.96 9.72 -8.31
CA ASP A 199 -8.20 8.94 -7.09
C ASP A 199 -8.43 7.44 -7.37
N ARG A 200 -9.01 7.10 -8.53
CA ARG A 200 -9.35 5.70 -8.88
C ARG A 200 -8.08 4.92 -9.21
N MET A 201 -7.21 5.53 -9.99
CA MET A 201 -5.95 4.93 -10.44
C MET A 201 -4.78 5.21 -9.51
N LYS A 202 -4.97 6.04 -8.48
CA LYS A 202 -3.94 6.51 -7.54
C LYS A 202 -2.69 7.00 -8.28
N ARG A 203 -2.90 7.91 -9.23
CA ARG A 203 -1.83 8.48 -10.04
C ARG A 203 -2.14 9.95 -10.33
N ASP A 204 -1.09 10.71 -10.50
CA ASP A 204 -1.23 12.06 -11.03
C ASP A 204 -1.20 12.00 -12.55
N VAL A 205 -2.13 12.71 -13.17
CA VAL A 205 -2.26 12.80 -14.61
C VAL A 205 -2.12 14.26 -15.01
N MET A 206 -1.34 14.49 -16.05
CA MET A 206 -1.13 15.79 -16.66
C MET A 206 -1.32 15.66 -18.15
N VAL A 207 -2.11 16.55 -18.74
CA VAL A 207 -2.34 16.58 -20.17
C VAL A 207 -2.16 18.00 -20.67
N GLY A 208 -1.67 18.13 -21.89
CA GLY A 208 -1.30 19.44 -22.42
C GLY A 208 -0.88 19.42 -23.88
N MET A 209 -0.48 20.60 -24.33
CA MET A 209 0.07 20.83 -25.67
C MET A 209 1.48 21.39 -25.52
N THR A 210 2.44 20.75 -26.17
CA THR A 210 3.85 21.17 -26.16
C THR A 210 4.06 22.48 -26.90
N PHE A 211 5.26 23.06 -26.75
CA PHE A 211 5.63 24.28 -27.46
C PHE A 211 5.56 24.15 -29.00
N ASP A 212 5.76 22.94 -29.53
CA ASP A 212 5.66 22.62 -30.97
C ASP A 212 4.25 22.14 -31.38
N GLY A 213 3.25 22.28 -30.51
CA GLY A 213 1.84 22.01 -30.82
C GLY A 213 1.44 20.53 -30.75
N ARG A 214 2.27 19.66 -30.16
CA ARG A 214 1.98 18.23 -30.03
C ARG A 214 1.20 17.97 -28.74
N PRO A 215 0.07 17.27 -28.79
CA PRO A 215 -0.68 16.92 -27.59
C PRO A 215 -0.02 15.76 -26.85
N PHE A 216 -0.03 15.81 -25.53
CA PHE A 216 0.62 14.81 -24.68
C PHE A 216 -0.15 14.50 -23.39
N GLU A 217 0.17 13.35 -22.83
CA GLU A 217 -0.21 12.90 -21.50
C GLU A 217 1.05 12.50 -20.72
N LEU A 218 1.16 12.99 -19.49
CA LEU A 218 2.11 12.55 -18.48
C LEU A 218 1.35 11.85 -17.36
N THR A 219 1.90 10.72 -16.89
CA THR A 219 1.40 10.05 -15.69
C THR A 219 2.52 9.86 -14.69
N LEU A 220 2.27 10.17 -13.43
CA LEU A 220 3.15 9.90 -12.30
C LEU A 220 2.49 8.85 -11.38
N THR A 221 3.20 7.76 -11.15
CA THR A 221 2.77 6.74 -10.18
C THR A 221 2.79 7.32 -8.76
N SER A 222 1.70 7.17 -8.00
CA SER A 222 1.65 7.64 -6.61
C SER A 222 2.67 6.92 -5.73
N ALA A 223 3.24 7.65 -4.78
CA ALA A 223 4.16 7.14 -3.78
C ALA A 223 3.65 7.47 -2.36
N PRO A 224 2.88 6.56 -1.73
CA PRO A 224 2.34 6.80 -0.39
C PRO A 224 3.40 6.74 0.74
N SER A 225 4.66 6.45 0.42
CA SER A 225 5.79 6.32 1.34
C SER A 225 7.11 6.77 0.71
N PRO A 226 8.15 7.10 1.50
CA PRO A 226 9.50 7.42 0.98
C PRO A 226 10.11 6.29 0.17
N ALA A 227 9.93 5.05 0.64
CA ALA A 227 10.41 3.88 -0.08
C ALA A 227 9.74 3.77 -1.46
N SER A 228 8.44 4.08 -1.55
CA SER A 228 7.74 4.15 -2.84
C SER A 228 8.05 5.40 -3.65
N ALA A 229 8.52 6.49 -3.02
CA ALA A 229 8.95 7.70 -3.74
C ALA A 229 10.13 7.36 -4.67
N CYS A 230 11.05 6.53 -4.19
CA CYS A 230 12.14 5.97 -4.98
C CYS A 230 11.75 4.84 -5.93
N THR A 231 10.46 4.68 -6.20
CA THR A 231 9.93 3.82 -7.28
C THR A 231 9.04 4.60 -8.24
N GLN A 232 8.93 5.93 -8.06
CA GLN A 232 8.11 6.76 -8.92
C GLN A 232 8.66 6.84 -10.33
N ARG A 233 7.73 6.84 -11.29
CA ARG A 233 8.04 7.00 -12.70
C ARG A 233 7.13 8.05 -13.31
N VAL A 234 7.72 8.94 -14.10
CA VAL A 234 6.98 9.82 -15.00
C VAL A 234 7.02 9.22 -16.38
N GLN A 235 5.84 8.93 -16.92
CA GLN A 235 5.67 8.37 -18.25
C GLN A 235 5.01 9.38 -19.18
N LEU A 236 5.55 9.52 -20.38
CA LEU A 236 5.02 10.36 -21.45
C LEU A 236 4.41 9.52 -22.54
N ARG A 237 3.19 9.89 -22.94
CA ARG A 237 2.48 9.35 -24.09
C ARG A 237 2.11 10.51 -25.00
N TRP A 238 2.29 10.30 -26.31
CA TRP A 238 1.82 11.24 -27.31
C TRP A 238 0.36 10.93 -27.65
N CYS A 239 -0.49 11.94 -27.60
CA CYS A 239 -1.88 11.79 -28.01
C CYS A 239 -1.99 11.99 -29.52
N LYS A 240 -3.02 11.44 -30.15
CA LYS A 240 -3.39 11.87 -31.50
C LYS A 240 -4.02 13.26 -31.48
N ARG A 241 -4.83 13.53 -30.44
CA ARG A 241 -5.44 14.82 -30.12
C ARG A 241 -5.83 14.86 -28.64
N LEU A 242 -6.09 16.06 -28.13
CA LEU A 242 -6.82 16.23 -26.88
C LEU A 242 -8.30 16.42 -27.18
N ASP A 243 -9.14 15.82 -26.37
CA ASP A 243 -10.57 16.13 -26.31
C ASP A 243 -10.87 16.96 -25.07
N VAL A 244 -11.87 17.84 -25.16
CA VAL A 244 -12.28 18.73 -24.08
C VAL A 244 -13.75 18.52 -23.80
N SER A 245 -14.04 17.98 -22.62
CA SER A 245 -15.41 17.81 -22.14
C SER A 245 -15.75 18.90 -21.13
N ILE A 246 -16.89 19.57 -21.32
CA ILE A 246 -17.42 20.56 -20.38
C ILE A 246 -18.60 19.91 -19.63
N PRO A 247 -18.53 19.74 -18.31
CA PRO A 247 -19.63 19.18 -17.53
C PRO A 247 -20.89 20.06 -17.67
N LEU A 248 -22.05 19.42 -17.85
CA LEU A 248 -23.36 20.08 -18.07
C LEU A 248 -23.75 21.11 -16.98
N LEU A 249 -23.19 20.99 -15.77
CA LEU A 249 -23.49 21.87 -14.63
C LEU A 249 -22.46 22.98 -14.41
N GLY A 250 -21.74 23.39 -15.46
CA GLY A 250 -20.77 24.49 -15.39
C GLY A 250 -19.49 24.13 -14.62
N GLY A 251 -19.14 22.84 -14.61
CA GLY A 251 -17.85 22.39 -14.07
C GLY A 251 -16.66 22.87 -14.91
N ALA A 252 -15.47 22.79 -14.33
CA ALA A 252 -14.25 23.05 -15.07
C ALA A 252 -14.10 22.06 -16.24
N PRO A 253 -13.58 22.51 -17.42
CA PRO A 253 -13.35 21.62 -18.54
C PRO A 253 -12.36 20.51 -18.16
N THR A 254 -12.61 19.29 -18.64
CA THR A 254 -11.71 18.16 -18.47
C THR A 254 -11.06 17.81 -19.79
N PHE A 255 -9.76 17.57 -19.76
CA PHE A 255 -8.97 17.24 -20.94
C PHE A 255 -8.68 15.75 -20.94
N GLU A 256 -8.86 15.10 -22.10
CA GLU A 256 -8.60 13.68 -22.28
C GLU A 256 -7.67 13.45 -23.47
N CYS A 257 -6.69 12.57 -23.27
CA CYS A 257 -5.77 12.14 -24.32
C CYS A 257 -6.44 11.07 -25.20
N ILE A 258 -6.71 11.39 -26.46
CA ILE A 258 -7.37 10.47 -27.40
C ILE A 258 -6.33 9.67 -28.20
N GLU A 259 -6.56 8.36 -28.30
CA GLU A 259 -5.67 7.40 -28.96
C GLU A 259 -4.22 7.54 -28.48
N PRO A 260 -3.95 7.38 -27.17
CA PRO A 260 -2.63 7.60 -26.61
C PRO A 260 -1.64 6.56 -27.14
N GLY A 261 -0.52 7.02 -27.68
CA GLY A 261 0.54 6.18 -28.22
C GLY A 261 1.31 5.37 -27.16
N ALA A 262 2.44 4.81 -27.59
CA ALA A 262 3.36 4.07 -26.73
C ALA A 262 3.91 4.98 -25.61
N SER A 263 4.05 4.39 -24.43
CA SER A 263 4.61 5.06 -23.25
C SER A 263 6.13 5.11 -23.31
N SER A 264 6.70 6.25 -22.92
CA SER A 264 8.14 6.48 -22.79
C SER A 264 8.46 7.02 -21.41
N VAL A 265 9.47 6.45 -20.74
CA VAL A 265 9.88 6.88 -19.39
C VAL A 265 10.69 8.17 -19.50
N GLN A 266 10.22 9.23 -18.85
CA GLN A 266 10.90 10.53 -18.80
C GLN A 266 11.72 10.70 -17.53
N CYS A 267 11.26 10.09 -16.44
CA CYS A 267 11.98 10.03 -15.17
C CYS A 267 11.69 8.70 -14.48
N ASP A 268 12.71 8.13 -13.85
CA ASP A 268 12.61 6.91 -13.06
C ASP A 268 13.43 7.07 -11.78
N ALA A 269 12.76 7.35 -10.66
CA ALA A 269 13.42 7.56 -9.38
C ALA A 269 14.15 6.30 -8.87
N SER A 270 13.81 5.12 -9.41
CA SER A 270 14.48 3.88 -9.03
C SER A 270 15.91 3.78 -9.53
N THR A 271 16.27 4.50 -10.61
CA THR A 271 17.64 4.45 -11.16
C THR A 271 18.65 5.20 -10.31
N SER A 272 18.20 6.15 -9.48
CA SER A 272 19.03 6.91 -8.55
C SER A 272 18.88 6.44 -7.09
N ARG A 273 18.12 5.37 -6.86
CA ARG A 273 17.84 4.84 -5.53
C ARG A 273 19.12 4.36 -4.84
N LYS A 274 19.35 4.85 -3.62
CA LYS A 274 20.42 4.45 -2.73
C LYS A 274 19.86 4.11 -1.35
N SER A 275 20.39 3.06 -0.75
CA SER A 275 20.12 2.69 0.64
C SER A 275 21.33 3.04 1.49
N SER A 276 21.10 3.73 2.60
CA SER A 276 22.05 3.94 3.67
C SER A 276 21.58 3.21 4.92
N TYR A 277 22.52 2.61 5.64
CA TYR A 277 22.21 1.78 6.80
C TYR A 277 22.81 2.36 8.05
N GLY A 278 21.95 2.57 9.04
CA GLY A 278 22.35 3.01 10.36
C GLY A 278 23.17 1.96 11.10
N ARG A 279 23.62 2.34 12.31
CA ARG A 279 24.22 1.41 13.27
C ARG A 279 23.23 0.31 13.65
N LEU A 280 23.77 -0.81 14.14
CA LEU A 280 22.95 -1.84 14.77
C LEU A 280 22.42 -1.35 16.13
N GLU A 281 21.16 -1.64 16.36
CA GLU A 281 20.39 -1.25 17.54
C GLU A 281 19.90 -2.51 18.27
N ASP A 282 19.72 -2.38 19.59
CA ASP A 282 18.94 -3.34 20.36
C ASP A 282 17.47 -3.30 19.89
N LEU A 283 16.78 -4.44 19.96
CA LEU A 283 15.38 -4.54 19.54
C LEU A 283 14.50 -3.58 20.37
N PRO A 284 13.40 -3.04 19.82
CA PRO A 284 12.54 -2.14 20.58
C PRO A 284 11.89 -2.88 21.76
N THR A 285 11.74 -2.20 22.89
CA THR A 285 10.94 -2.72 24.03
C THR A 285 9.44 -2.71 23.72
N GLN A 286 9.01 -1.80 22.84
CA GLN A 286 7.64 -1.76 22.36
C GLN A 286 7.41 -2.87 21.32
N PRO A 287 6.26 -3.55 21.36
CA PRO A 287 6.00 -4.68 20.48
C PRO A 287 5.83 -4.21 19.03
N CYS A 288 6.62 -4.80 18.14
CA CYS A 288 6.33 -4.76 16.71
C CYS A 288 5.07 -5.58 16.40
N ARG A 289 4.29 -5.15 15.41
CA ARG A 289 3.11 -5.86 14.91
C ARG A 289 3.52 -6.77 13.76
N TRP A 290 3.56 -8.07 13.98
CA TRP A 290 4.01 -9.02 12.96
C TRP A 290 2.88 -9.40 12.03
N ARG A 291 2.97 -8.97 10.76
CA ARG A 291 2.02 -9.35 9.71
C ARG A 291 2.31 -10.75 9.16
N THR A 292 3.59 -11.08 9.03
CA THR A 292 4.08 -12.42 8.66
C THR A 292 5.20 -12.83 9.61
N SER A 293 5.86 -13.96 9.37
CA SER A 293 7.08 -14.35 10.09
C SER A 293 8.29 -13.48 9.72
N GLU A 294 8.19 -12.71 8.64
CA GLU A 294 9.31 -11.95 8.08
C GLU A 294 9.03 -10.45 8.05
N LEU A 295 7.77 -10.03 8.17
CA LEU A 295 7.36 -8.64 8.04
C LEU A 295 6.63 -8.15 9.29
N ALA A 296 7.10 -7.03 9.83
CA ALA A 296 6.49 -6.36 10.95
C ALA A 296 6.27 -4.86 10.72
N TRP A 297 5.33 -4.28 11.45
CA TRP A 297 5.23 -2.84 11.62
C TRP A 297 5.63 -2.46 13.03
N CYS A 298 6.70 -1.66 13.14
CA CYS A 298 7.23 -1.24 14.43
C CYS A 298 7.04 0.26 14.60
N GLU A 299 6.63 0.67 15.80
CA GLU A 299 6.73 2.06 16.21
C GLU A 299 8.09 2.22 16.89
N LEU A 300 8.99 2.98 16.25
CA LEU A 300 10.35 3.13 16.74
C LEU A 300 10.55 4.54 17.28
N ALA A 301 11.22 4.64 18.43
CA ALA A 301 11.68 5.91 18.96
C ALA A 301 12.65 6.59 17.97
N PRO A 302 12.77 7.93 18.02
CA PRO A 302 13.73 8.66 17.20
C PRO A 302 15.16 8.20 17.39
N GLU A 303 15.53 8.00 18.65
CA GLU A 303 16.86 7.54 19.01
C GLU A 303 16.86 6.03 19.23
N GLY A 304 17.73 5.35 18.48
CA GLY A 304 17.96 3.93 18.62
C GLY A 304 18.78 3.57 19.85
N ARG A 305 18.42 2.49 20.54
CA ARG A 305 19.20 1.94 21.66
C ARG A 305 20.40 1.21 21.11
N ALA A 306 21.59 1.48 21.64
CA ALA A 306 22.81 0.82 21.19
C ALA A 306 22.71 -0.71 21.43
N LEU A 307 23.12 -1.49 20.43
CA LEU A 307 23.29 -2.92 20.61
C LEU A 307 24.48 -3.17 21.58
N PRO A 308 24.34 -4.02 22.61
CA PRO A 308 25.43 -4.31 23.54
C PRO A 308 26.67 -4.91 22.85
N ASP A 309 27.85 -4.61 23.38
CA ASP A 309 29.11 -5.16 22.86
C ASP A 309 29.10 -6.69 22.89
N GLY A 310 29.47 -7.32 21.77
CA GLY A 310 29.50 -8.78 21.62
C GLY A 310 28.12 -9.45 21.45
N ALA A 311 27.03 -8.68 21.39
CA ALA A 311 25.71 -9.23 21.11
C ALA A 311 25.62 -9.76 19.67
N PRO A 312 24.78 -10.80 19.41
CA PRO A 312 24.59 -11.32 18.08
C PRO A 312 23.91 -10.28 17.17
N THR A 313 24.36 -10.22 15.91
CA THR A 313 23.93 -9.20 14.93
C THR A 313 23.03 -9.74 13.82
N SER A 314 22.77 -11.04 13.83
CA SER A 314 21.96 -11.75 12.84
C SER A 314 21.14 -12.85 13.50
N PRO A 315 19.88 -13.05 13.07
CA PRO A 315 19.13 -12.28 12.07
C PRO A 315 18.86 -10.84 12.50
N VAL A 316 18.72 -9.92 11.55
CA VAL A 316 18.47 -8.49 11.82
C VAL A 316 17.05 -8.11 11.40
N LEU A 317 16.42 -7.23 12.15
CA LEU A 317 15.17 -6.57 11.78
C LEU A 317 15.50 -5.26 11.03
N MET A 318 15.45 -5.30 9.70
CA MET A 318 15.74 -4.16 8.83
C MET A 318 14.50 -3.27 8.70
N CYS A 319 14.55 -2.06 9.25
CA CYS A 319 13.41 -1.16 9.38
C CYS A 319 13.51 0.07 8.47
N ARG A 320 12.48 0.30 7.65
CA ARG A 320 12.35 1.45 6.74
C ARG A 320 11.22 2.37 7.21
N PRO A 321 11.38 3.70 7.16
CA PRO A 321 10.32 4.63 7.53
C PRO A 321 9.14 4.52 6.55
N ARG A 322 7.91 4.50 7.07
CA ARG A 322 6.70 4.49 6.24
C ARG A 322 6.38 5.87 5.65
N SER A 323 6.83 6.96 6.29
CA SER A 323 6.57 8.35 5.88
C SER A 323 7.85 9.18 5.86
N ALA A 324 7.90 10.21 5.01
CA ALA A 324 9.10 11.04 4.75
C ALA A 324 9.47 11.93 5.93
N ASN A 325 8.50 12.29 6.77
CA ASN A 325 8.68 13.27 7.85
C ASN A 325 9.24 12.64 9.14
N GLY A 326 10.22 11.76 8.99
CA GLY A 326 10.78 10.96 10.08
C GLY A 326 11.42 11.77 11.20
N SER A 327 10.94 11.55 12.41
CA SER A 327 11.82 11.43 13.58
C SER A 327 11.20 10.50 14.63
N GLY A 328 9.88 10.40 14.79
CA GLY A 328 9.21 9.29 15.49
C GLY A 328 8.07 8.76 14.64
N GLY A 329 7.97 7.45 14.42
CA GLY A 329 6.90 6.94 13.56
C GLY A 329 6.92 5.46 13.23
N PHE A 330 5.91 5.06 12.45
CA PHE A 330 5.75 3.69 11.98
C PHE A 330 6.81 3.33 10.93
N HIS A 331 7.47 2.21 11.16
CA HIS A 331 8.43 1.60 10.26
C HIS A 331 7.87 0.29 9.74
N VAL A 332 8.15 -0.01 8.48
CA VAL A 332 7.98 -1.34 7.90
C VAL A 332 9.30 -2.06 8.06
N CYS A 333 9.30 -3.17 8.77
CA CYS A 333 10.49 -3.90 9.13
C CYS A 333 10.46 -5.31 8.56
N GLN A 334 11.59 -5.76 8.03
CA GLN A 334 11.75 -7.08 7.44
C GLN A 334 12.89 -7.85 8.13
N VAL A 335 12.70 -9.14 8.37
CA VAL A 335 13.75 -10.01 8.90
C VAL A 335 14.73 -10.34 7.78
N GLU A 336 16.00 -10.01 7.99
CA GLU A 336 17.09 -10.29 7.07
C GLU A 336 18.11 -11.21 7.74
N THR A 337 18.71 -12.10 6.96
CA THR A 337 19.73 -13.04 7.47
C THR A 337 21.07 -12.38 7.75
N LYS A 338 21.30 -11.16 7.27
CA LYS A 338 22.53 -10.40 7.48
C LYS A 338 22.22 -8.90 7.61
N PRO A 339 23.01 -8.16 8.41
CA PRO A 339 22.95 -6.71 8.44
C PRO A 339 23.37 -6.11 7.10
N GLY A 340 22.80 -4.94 6.79
CA GLY A 340 23.26 -4.08 5.72
C GLY A 340 24.63 -3.48 6.05
N PRO A 341 25.40 -3.07 5.03
CA PRO A 341 26.68 -2.43 5.23
C PRO A 341 26.48 -1.13 6.00
N THR A 342 27.00 -1.05 7.23
CA THR A 342 26.93 0.19 8.02
C THR A 342 27.76 1.25 7.32
N ASP A 343 27.14 2.39 7.03
CA ASP A 343 27.90 3.52 6.51
C ASP A 343 28.94 3.93 7.56
N LYS A 344 30.20 4.08 7.13
CA LYS A 344 31.21 4.65 8.02
C LYS A 344 30.69 6.02 8.45
N ALA A 345 30.65 6.25 9.76
CA ALA A 345 30.32 7.58 10.28
C ALA A 345 31.16 8.63 9.52
N PRO A 346 30.54 9.72 9.02
CA PRO A 346 31.27 10.77 8.33
C PRO A 346 32.38 11.38 9.19
#